data_AF-A8UV43-F1
#
_entry.id   AF-A8UV43-F1
#
_cell.length_a   1.000
_cell.length_b   1.000
_cell.length_c   1.000
_cell.angle_alpha   90.00
_cell.angle_beta   90.00
_cell.angle_gamma   90.00
#
_symmetry.space_group_name_H-M   'P 1'
#
loop_
_entity.id
_entity.type
_entity.pdbx_description
1 polymer ?
#
loop_
_entity_poly.entity_id
_entity_poly.type
_entity_poly.pdbx_seq_one_letter_code
_entity_poly.pdbx_strand_id
1 'polypeptide(L)'
;MGKVIADTGAIYALADRSDRWHEKVKRFVQEESPTLILPSTTLPEICYLINKYLGQDKEKMFLRAVLKGEISLEEVGLEDIKVALSYMKSYRELNLCSWTQASLQ
;
A
#
# COMPACT_ATOMS: atom_id res chain seq x y z
N MET A 1 -5.65 -18.29 5.89
CA MET A 1 -4.95 -16.98 5.86
C MET A 1 -5.54 -16.18 4.72
N GLY A 2 -6.16 -15.03 5.03
CA GLY A 2 -6.72 -14.13 4.03
C GLY A 2 -5.62 -13.34 3.31
N LYS A 3 -5.94 -12.82 2.12
CA LYS A 3 -5.11 -11.87 1.38
C LYS A 3 -5.81 -10.52 1.41
N VAL A 4 -5.05 -9.45 1.60
CA VAL A 4 -5.60 -8.09 1.58
C VAL A 4 -4.71 -7.18 0.74
N ILE A 5 -5.36 -6.34 -0.06
CA ILE A 5 -4.66 -5.27 -0.76
C ILE A 5 -4.49 -4.11 0.21
N ALA A 6 -3.24 -3.74 0.47
CA ALA A 6 -2.92 -2.67 1.40
C ALA A 6 -2.77 -1.34 0.66
N ASP A 7 -3.37 -0.29 1.20
CA ASP A 7 -3.19 1.07 0.73
C ASP A 7 -1.89 1.70 1.28
N THR A 8 -1.36 2.70 0.58
CA THR A 8 -0.18 3.47 1.03
C THR A 8 -0.35 4.00 2.46
N GLY A 9 -1.55 4.51 2.82
CA GLY A 9 -1.82 5.02 4.15
C GLY A 9 -1.77 3.97 5.25
N ALA A 10 -2.21 2.73 4.97
CA ALA A 10 -2.17 1.63 5.94
C ALA A 10 -0.73 1.18 6.20
N ILE A 11 0.10 1.08 5.15
CA ILE A 11 1.53 0.75 5.30
C ILE A 11 2.26 1.86 6.04
N TYR A 12 1.99 3.12 5.72
CA TYR A 12 2.59 4.25 6.42
C TYR A 12 2.24 4.24 7.91
N ALA A 13 0.96 4.06 8.26
CA ALA A 13 0.52 3.97 9.65
C ALA A 13 1.13 2.77 10.40
N LEU A 14 1.41 1.66 9.71
CA LEU A 14 2.11 0.53 10.31
C LEU A 14 3.60 0.86 10.60
N ALA A 15 4.23 1.70 9.78
CA ALA A 15 5.63 2.12 9.94
C ALA A 15 5.82 3.22 11.00
N ASP A 16 4.87 4.15 11.13
CA ASP A 16 4.89 5.25 12.09
C ASP A 16 4.16 4.89 13.39
N ARG A 17 4.91 4.74 14.49
CA ARG A 17 4.35 4.43 15.82
C ARG A 17 3.51 5.55 16.41
N SER A 18 3.68 6.77 15.91
CA SER A 18 2.93 7.95 16.37
C SER A 18 1.67 8.21 15.54
N ASP A 19 1.46 7.47 14.45
CA ASP A 19 0.26 7.59 13.63
C ASP A 19 -0.99 7.20 14.44
N ARG A 20 -2.04 7.99 14.32
CA ARG A 20 -3.32 7.78 15.02
C ARG A 20 -3.97 6.43 14.72
N TRP A 21 -3.62 5.78 13.60
CA TRP A 21 -4.12 4.48 13.17
C TRP A 21 -3.15 3.34 13.47
N HIS A 22 -1.93 3.61 13.96
CA HIS A 22 -0.88 2.60 14.16
C HIS A 22 -1.38 1.35 14.89
N GLU A 23 -1.96 1.54 16.08
CA GLU A 23 -2.43 0.41 16.91
C GLU A 23 -3.58 -0.37 16.26
N LYS A 24 -4.45 0.29 15.49
CA LYS A 24 -5.56 -0.39 14.81
C LYS A 24 -5.04 -1.26 13.66
N VAL A 25 -4.15 -0.73 12.83
CA VAL A 25 -3.56 -1.46 11.70
C VAL A 25 -2.69 -2.61 12.20
N LYS A 26 -1.85 -2.34 13.20
CA LYS A 26 -0.99 -3.36 13.84
C LYS A 26 -1.82 -4.49 14.43
N ARG A 27 -2.88 -4.17 15.18
CA ARG A 27 -3.79 -5.17 15.75
C ARG A 27 -4.42 -6.03 14.66
N PHE A 28 -4.94 -5.43 13.59
CA PHE A 28 -5.49 -6.17 12.46
C PHE A 28 -4.46 -7.14 11.84
N VAL A 29 -3.24 -6.68 11.57
CA VAL A 29 -2.16 -7.53 11.01
C VAL A 29 -1.80 -8.67 11.96
N GLN A 30 -1.79 -8.42 13.28
CA GLN A 30 -1.45 -9.45 14.27
C GLN A 30 -2.57 -10.48 14.47
N GLU A 31 -3.82 -10.05 14.58
CA GLU A 31 -4.97 -10.91 14.84
C GLU A 31 -5.35 -11.73 13.60
N GLU A 32 -5.38 -11.12 12.42
CA GLU A 32 -5.82 -11.77 11.18
C GLU A 32 -4.69 -12.45 10.41
N SER A 33 -3.44 -12.04 10.68
CA SER A 33 -2.23 -12.52 9.98
C SER A 33 -2.41 -12.63 8.45
N PRO A 34 -2.88 -11.56 7.77
CA PRO A 34 -3.14 -11.63 6.34
C PRO A 34 -1.84 -11.54 5.54
N THR A 35 -1.84 -12.07 4.33
CA THR A 35 -0.82 -11.69 3.33
C THR A 35 -1.14 -10.29 2.82
N LEU A 36 -0.25 -9.33 3.10
CA LEU A 36 -0.35 -7.97 2.60
C LEU A 36 0.11 -7.93 1.14
N ILE A 37 -0.71 -7.37 0.27
CA ILE A 37 -0.44 -7.22 -1.15
C ILE A 37 -0.31 -5.73 -1.48
N LEU A 38 0.77 -5.35 -2.16
CA LEU A 38 0.99 -4.01 -2.67
C LEU A 38 1.19 -4.04 -4.19
N PRO A 39 0.48 -3.23 -4.97
CA PRO A 39 0.84 -2.96 -6.36
C PRO A 39 2.18 -2.25 -6.41
N SER A 40 3.02 -2.62 -7.37
CA SER A 40 4.36 -2.05 -7.56
C SER A 40 4.35 -0.53 -7.75
N THR A 41 3.24 0.03 -8.25
CA THR A 41 2.99 1.46 -8.42
C THR A 41 2.94 2.25 -7.10
N THR A 42 2.60 1.61 -5.99
CA THR A 42 2.51 2.27 -4.66
C THR A 42 3.86 2.35 -3.95
N LEU A 43 4.82 1.51 -4.35
CA LEU A 43 6.13 1.41 -3.70
C LEU A 43 6.88 2.76 -3.65
N PRO A 44 6.98 3.55 -4.75
CA PRO A 44 7.66 4.84 -4.70
C PRO A 44 7.00 5.85 -3.76
N GLU A 45 5.66 5.84 -3.69
CA GLU A 45 4.90 6.74 -2.81
C GLU A 45 5.16 6.40 -1.34
N ILE A 46 5.09 5.12 -0.97
CA ILE A 46 5.38 4.63 0.38
C ILE A 46 6.82 4.98 0.79
N CYS A 47 7.79 4.68 -0.08
CA CYS A 47 9.20 5.00 0.19
C CYS A 47 9.41 6.51 0.38
N TYR A 48 8.81 7.33 -0.48
CA TYR A 48 8.87 8.79 -0.35
C TYR A 48 8.32 9.27 0.99
N LEU A 49 7.12 8.81 1.38
CA LEU A 49 6.48 9.22 2.64
C LEU A 49 7.29 8.78 3.87
N ILE A 50 7.73 7.52 3.90
CA ILE A 50 8.53 6.99 5.01
C ILE A 50 9.86 7.73 5.10
N ASN A 51 10.57 7.94 4.00
CA ASN A 51 11.85 8.65 4.02
C ASN A 51 11.67 10.10 4.50
N LYS A 52 10.69 10.80 3.95
CA LYS A 52 10.42 12.21 4.23
C LYS A 52 10.06 12.48 5.68
N TYR A 53 9.25 11.61 6.30
CA TYR A 53 8.70 11.87 7.63
C TYR A 53 9.32 11.00 8.74
N LEU A 54 9.82 9.81 8.43
CA LEU A 54 10.35 8.84 9.39
C LEU A 54 11.85 8.54 9.21
N GLY A 55 12.45 9.03 8.12
CA GLY A 55 13.87 8.90 7.81
C GLY A 55 14.24 7.61 7.08
N GLN A 56 15.46 7.60 6.54
CA GLN A 56 15.97 6.55 5.65
C GLN A 56 16.06 5.16 6.33
N ASP A 57 16.31 5.10 7.63
CA ASP A 57 16.41 3.81 8.32
C ASP A 57 15.07 3.07 8.36
N LYS A 58 13.97 3.81 8.48
CA LYS A 58 12.61 3.24 8.41
C LYS A 58 12.27 2.77 7.01
N GLU A 59 12.69 3.52 5.99
CA GLU A 59 12.54 3.12 4.59
C GLU A 59 13.30 1.80 4.31
N LYS A 60 14.55 1.70 4.77
CA LYS A 60 15.33 0.45 4.66
C LYS A 60 14.67 -0.71 5.40
N MET A 61 14.07 -0.48 6.57
CA MET A 61 13.33 -1.52 7.28
C MET A 61 12.12 -2.00 6.48
N PHE A 62 11.37 -1.08 5.89
CA PHE A 62 10.24 -1.40 5.03
C PHE A 62 10.67 -2.23 3.81
N LEU A 63 11.71 -1.81 3.08
CA LEU A 63 12.23 -2.56 1.93
C LEU A 63 12.73 -3.95 2.31
N ARG A 64 13.33 -4.12 3.49
CA ARG A 64 13.71 -5.44 4.01
C ARG A 64 12.50 -6.33 4.28
N ALA A 65 11.39 -5.79 4.76
CA ALA A 65 10.16 -6.55 4.97
C ALA A 65 9.59 -7.07 3.63
N VAL A 66 9.60 -6.22 2.60
CA VAL A 66 9.23 -6.63 1.23
C VAL A 66 10.14 -7.75 0.72
N LEU A 67 11.47 -7.61 0.86
CA LEU A 67 12.42 -8.64 0.42
C LEU A 67 12.30 -9.98 1.18
N LYS A 68 11.80 -9.94 2.42
CA LYS A 68 11.53 -11.15 3.22
C LYS A 68 10.20 -11.82 2.88
N GLY A 69 9.39 -11.21 2.01
CA GLY A 69 8.05 -11.70 1.70
C GLY A 69 7.02 -11.46 2.80
N GLU A 70 7.30 -10.57 3.76
CA GLU A 70 6.30 -10.12 4.74
C GLU A 70 5.19 -9.30 4.05
N ILE A 71 5.51 -8.71 2.89
CA ILE A 71 4.60 -7.99 2.00
C ILE A 71 4.83 -8.51 0.57
N SER A 72 3.77 -8.94 -0.10
CA SER A 72 3.79 -9.36 -1.51
C SER A 72 3.70 -8.14 -2.40
N LEU A 73 4.65 -7.98 -3.33
CA LEU A 73 4.62 -6.94 -4.35
C LEU A 73 4.09 -7.53 -5.64
N GLU A 74 3.00 -6.99 -6.17
CA GLU A 74 2.40 -7.41 -7.44
C GLU A 74 2.78 -6.45 -8.55
N GLU A 75 3.16 -6.98 -9.72
CA GLU A 75 3.50 -6.18 -10.88
C GLU A 75 2.23 -5.62 -11.54
N VAL A 76 2.25 -4.33 -11.83
CA VAL A 76 1.19 -3.65 -12.58
C VAL A 76 1.62 -3.49 -14.03
N GLY A 77 0.88 -4.12 -14.95
CA GLY A 77 1.10 -4.07 -16.38
C GLY A 77 0.12 -3.15 -17.12
N LEU A 78 0.30 -3.05 -18.45
CA LEU A 78 -0.53 -2.18 -19.30
C LEU A 78 -2.03 -2.55 -19.30
N GLU A 79 -2.37 -3.83 -19.13
CA GLU A 79 -3.78 -4.24 -19.08
C GLU A 79 -4.44 -3.76 -17.77
N ASP A 80 -3.72 -3.79 -16.65
CA ASP A 80 -4.21 -3.22 -15.38
C ASP A 80 -4.45 -1.72 -15.54
N ILE A 81 -3.58 -1.01 -16.29
CA ILE A 81 -3.78 0.41 -16.62
C ILE A 81 -5.08 0.66 -17.37
N LYS A 82 -5.37 -0.19 -18.34
CA LYS A 82 -6.58 -0.10 -19.14
C LYS A 82 -7.83 -0.37 -18.31
N VAL A 83 -7.79 -1.35 -17.40
CA VAL A 83 -8.88 -1.65 -16.47
C VAL A 83 -9.09 -0.49 -15.50
N ALA A 84 -8.04 0.00 -14.86
CA ALA A 84 -8.08 1.15 -13.97
C ALA A 84 -8.66 2.41 -14.66
N LEU A 85 -8.29 2.68 -15.91
CA LEU A 85 -8.88 3.78 -16.69
C LEU A 85 -10.38 3.59 -16.92
N SER A 86 -10.84 2.34 -17.09
CA SER A 86 -12.27 2.05 -17.22
C SER A 86 -13.03 2.33 -15.91
N TYR A 87 -12.45 1.99 -14.76
CA TYR A 87 -13.04 2.31 -13.45
C TYR A 87 -13.08 3.81 -13.19
N MET A 88 -12.01 4.54 -13.50
CA MET A 88 -11.98 6.00 -13.37
C MET A 88 -13.07 6.69 -14.19
N LYS A 89 -13.44 6.15 -15.36
CA LYS A 89 -14.57 6.66 -16.15
C LYS A 89 -15.90 6.39 -15.47
N SER A 90 -16.09 5.19 -14.91
CA SER A 90 -17.32 4.79 -14.22
C SER A 90 -17.56 5.55 -12.93
N TYR A 91 -16.50 5.98 -12.23
CA TYR A 91 -16.59 6.70 -10.95
C TYR A 91 -16.25 8.20 -11.05
N ARG A 92 -16.35 8.77 -12.26
CA ARG A 92 -15.96 10.17 -12.55
C ARG A 92 -16.56 11.20 -11.59
N GLU A 93 -17.82 11.01 -11.17
CA GLU A 93 -18.52 11.99 -10.34
C GLU A 93 -18.03 12.03 -8.89
N LEU A 94 -17.39 10.97 -8.42
CA LEU A 94 -16.89 10.88 -7.05
C LEU A 94 -15.48 11.45 -6.91
N ASN A 95 -14.76 11.70 -8.03
CA ASN A 95 -13.32 11.99 -8.05
C ASN A 95 -12.50 11.01 -7.17
N LEU A 96 -13.01 9.79 -7.05
CA LEU A 96 -12.33 8.66 -6.41
C LEU A 96 -11.63 7.90 -7.54
N CYS A 97 -10.42 7.41 -7.27
CA CYS A 97 -9.47 6.82 -8.22
C CYS A 97 -8.49 7.82 -8.83
N SER A 98 -7.49 8.25 -8.04
CA SER A 98 -6.18 8.50 -8.62
C SER A 98 -5.64 7.20 -9.25
N TRP A 99 -4.70 7.32 -10.19
CA TRP A 99 -4.04 6.17 -10.82
C TRP A 99 -3.55 5.12 -9.80
N THR A 100 -2.94 5.58 -8.69
CA THR A 100 -2.46 4.72 -7.59
C THR A 100 -3.58 3.94 -6.92
N GLN A 101 -4.75 4.55 -6.71
CA GLN A 101 -5.92 3.89 -6.13
C GLN A 101 -6.60 2.93 -7.10
N ALA A 102 -6.59 3.23 -8.39
CA ALA A 102 -7.18 2.37 -9.40
C ALA A 102 -6.38 1.08 -9.62
N SER A 103 -5.05 1.12 -9.43
CA SER A 103 -4.21 -0.10 -9.48
C SER A 103 -4.36 -1.04 -8.26
N LEU A 104 -5.15 -0.66 -7.25
CA LEU A 104 -5.43 -1.45 -6.05
C LEU A 104 -6.74 -2.27 -6.15
N GLN A 105 -7.53 -2.15 -7.23
CA GLN A 105 -8.83 -2.81 -7.42
C GLN A 105 -8.81 -3.79 -8.59
#